data_AF-A0A1W9UET2-F1
#
_entry.id   AF-A0A1W9UET2-F1
#
_cell.length_a   1.000
_cell.length_b   1.000
_cell.length_c   1.000
_cell.angle_alpha   90.00
_cell.angle_beta   90.00
_cell.angle_gamma   90.00
#
_symmetry.space_group_name_H-M   'P 1'
#
loop_
_entity.id
_entity.type
_entity.pdbx_description
1 polymer ?
#
loop_
_entity_poly.entity_id
_entity_poly.type
_entity_poly.pdbx_seq_one_letter_code
_entity_poly.pdbx_strand_id
1 'polypeptide(L)' 'DVTYGFGVFRPDGTMVFQMQVVPGYENRILWKFDAPGTYDVRSTEYSGPRHPEMFIEDAIRVTS' A
#
# COMPACT_ATOMS: atom_id res chain seq x y z
N ASP A 1 -17.10 -7.51 8.48
CA ASP A 1 -16.81 -6.42 7.54
C ASP A 1 -15.69 -5.56 8.08
N VAL A 2 -14.49 -5.72 7.54
CA VAL A 2 -13.35 -4.87 7.88
C VAL A 2 -12.95 -4.08 6.64
N THR A 3 -12.69 -2.80 6.82
CA THR A 3 -12.01 -1.98 5.82
C THR A 3 -10.52 -2.28 5.90
N TYR A 4 -9.85 -2.35 4.75
CA TYR A 4 -8.41 -2.55 4.68
C TYR A 4 -7.76 -1.22 4.31
N GLY A 5 -6.69 -0.84 5.00
CA GLY A 5 -5.85 0.27 4.57
C GLY A 5 -4.79 -0.24 3.60
N PHE A 6 -4.84 0.12 2.32
CA PHE A 6 -3.78 -0.18 1.36
C PHE A 6 -2.83 1.02 1.28
N GLY A 7 -1.57 0.84 1.66
CA GLY A 7 -0.58 1.90 1.59
C GLY A 7 0.69 1.50 0.85
N VAL A 8 1.26 2.47 0.13
CA VAL A 8 2.55 2.37 -0.56
C VAL A 8 3.56 3.28 0.12
N PHE A 9 4.77 2.78 0.34
CA PHE A 9 5.80 3.44 1.14
C PHE A 9 7.15 3.44 0.44
N ARG A 10 7.96 4.45 0.71
CA ARG A 10 9.38 4.44 0.35
C ARG A 10 10.15 3.51 1.29
N PRO A 11 11.39 3.08 0.92
CA PRO A 11 12.20 2.19 1.78
C PRO A 11 12.56 2.79 3.15
N ASP A 12 12.54 4.12 3.28
CA ASP A 12 12.73 4.82 4.56
C ASP A 12 11.47 4.80 5.46
N GLY A 13 10.41 4.13 5.02
CA GLY A 13 9.14 4.00 5.72
C GLY A 13 8.19 5.19 5.55
N THR A 14 8.57 6.24 4.80
CA THR A 14 7.71 7.39 4.53
C THR A 14 6.58 7.01 3.55
N MET A 15 5.39 7.55 3.81
CA MET A 15 4.21 7.25 2.99
C MET A 15 4.29 7.93 1.62
N VAL A 16 3.92 7.18 0.58
CA VAL A 16 3.68 7.71 -0.76
C VAL A 16 2.20 8.03 -0.89
N PHE A 17 1.34 7.03 -0.68
CA PHE A 17 -0.12 7.20 -0.64
C PHE A 17 -0.78 6.11 0.20
N GLN A 18 -2.06 6.33 0.54
CA GLN A 18 -2.95 5.35 1.17
C GLN A 18 -4.33 5.39 0.49
N MET A 19 -4.99 4.24 0.41
CA MET A 19 -6.40 4.08 0.03
C MET A 19 -7.11 3.19 1.06
N GLN A 20 -8.33 3.56 1.45
CA GLN A 20 -9.22 2.64 2.15
C GLN A 20 -9.89 1.72 1.14
N VAL A 21 -9.81 0.40 1.37
CA VAL A 21 -10.37 -0.63 0.51
C VAL A 21 -11.56 -1.25 1.23
N VAL A 22 -12.76 -0.99 0.69
CA VAL A 22 -14.01 -1.54 1.22
C VAL A 22 -14.40 -2.79 0.42
N PRO A 23 -14.60 -3.96 1.07
CA PRO A 23 -15.09 -5.16 0.39
C PRO A 23 -16.42 -4.93 -0.32
N GLY A 24 -16.56 -5.46 -1.54
CA GLY A 24 -17.77 -5.32 -2.36
C GLY A 24 -17.86 -4.02 -3.18
N TYR A 25 -16.86 -3.14 -3.07
CA TYR A 25 -16.77 -1.89 -3.84
C TYR A 25 -15.53 -1.89 -4.76
N GLU A 26 -15.65 -1.26 -5.94
CA GLU A 26 -14.47 -0.95 -6.77
C GLU A 26 -13.71 0.19 -6.10
N ASN A 27 -12.43 -0.03 -5.78
CA ASN A 27 -11.54 0.97 -5.23
C ASN A 27 -10.47 1.24 -6.28
N ARG A 28 -10.39 2.48 -6.80
CA ARG A 28 -9.43 2.86 -7.86
C ARG A 28 -8.58 4.02 -7.40
N ILE A 29 -7.28 3.90 -7.60
CA ILE A 29 -6.31 4.99 -7.43
C ILE A 29 -5.49 5.15 -8.71
N LEU A 30 -5.27 6.41 -9.12
CA LEU A 30 -4.34 6.77 -10.17
C LEU A 30 -3.17 7.50 -9.50
N TRP A 31 -1.96 6.98 -9.67
CA TRP A 31 -0.77 7.53 -9.05
C TRP A 31 0.38 7.65 -10.06
N LYS A 32 1.14 8.73 -9.97
CA LYS A 32 2.39 8.93 -10.72
C LYS A 32 3.54 8.94 -9.72
N PHE A 33 4.54 8.11 -9.95
CA PHE A 33 5.78 8.13 -9.17
C PHE A 33 6.73 9.17 -9.76
N ASP A 34 7.26 10.05 -8.91
CA ASP A 34 8.16 11.13 -9.33
C ASP A 34 9.64 10.75 -9.31
N ALA A 35 9.98 9.56 -8.80
CA ALA A 35 11.34 9.05 -8.72
C ALA A 35 11.39 7.56 -9.09
N PRO A 36 12.45 7.11 -9.79
CA PRO A 36 12.78 5.68 -9.86
C PRO A 36 13.11 5.13 -8.48
N GLY A 37 12.87 3.85 -8.27
CA GLY A 37 13.16 3.19 -7.00
C GLY A 37 12.26 1.98 -6.73
N THR A 38 12.37 1.45 -5.52
CA THR A 38 11.47 0.43 -5.00
C THR A 38 10.54 1.02 -3.95
N TYR A 39 9.35 0.43 -3.84
CA TYR A 39 8.33 0.85 -2.90
C TYR A 39 7.67 -0.37 -2.28
N ASP A 40 7.47 -0.31 -0.97
CA ASP A 40 6.82 -1.34 -0.20
C ASP A 40 5.31 -1.18 -0.22
N VAL A 41 4.60 -2.29 -0.03
CA VAL A 41 3.16 -2.30 0.21
C VAL A 41 2.90 -2.81 1.63
N ARG A 42 2.13 -2.08 2.42
CA ARG A 42 1.69 -2.53 3.76
C ARG A 42 0.25 -2.19 4.04
N SER A 43 -0.36 -2.99 4.92
CA SER A 43 -1.64 -2.62 5.53
C SER A 43 -1.45 -1.43 6.47
N THR A 44 -2.32 -0.42 6.37
CA THR A 44 -2.28 0.76 7.26
C THR A 44 -3.38 0.76 8.32
N GLU A 45 -4.31 -0.20 8.23
CA GLU A 45 -5.43 -0.36 9.16
C GLU A 45 -5.54 -1.83 9.59
N TYR A 46 -6.04 -2.06 10.80
CA TYR A 46 -6.25 -3.40 11.33
C TYR A 46 -7.29 -4.17 10.51
N SER A 47 -6.86 -5.28 9.92
CA SER A 47 -7.65 -6.12 9.01
C SER A 47 -7.92 -7.53 9.56
N GLY A 48 -7.62 -7.75 10.85
CA GLY A 48 -7.73 -9.04 11.52
C GLY A 48 -6.38 -9.56 12.06
N PRO A 49 -6.35 -10.79 12.62
CA PRO A 49 -5.16 -11.32 13.31
C PRO A 49 -3.90 -11.42 12.44
N ARG A 50 -4.07 -11.58 11.12
CA ARG A 50 -2.96 -11.66 10.15
C ARG A 50 -2.48 -10.30 9.65
N HIS A 51 -3.03 -9.19 10.17
CA HIS A 51 -2.62 -7.84 9.81
C HIS A 51 -1.09 -7.62 9.85
N PRO A 52 -0.33 -8.11 10.86
CA PRO A 52 1.13 -7.94 10.90
C PRO A 52 1.88 -8.59 9.74
N GLU A 53 1.26 -9.56 9.05
CA GLU A 53 1.83 -10.25 7.90
C GLU A 53 1.53 -9.53 6.58
N MET A 54 0.68 -8.51 6.57
CA MET A 54 0.30 -7.77 5.38
C MET A 54 1.35 -6.71 5.04
N PHE A 55 2.54 -7.19 4.71
CA PHE A 55 3.69 -6.40 4.29
C PHE A 55 4.41 -7.13 3.16
N ILE A 56 4.66 -6.41 2.07
CA ILE A 56 5.43 -6.89 0.92
C ILE A 56 6.50 -5.84 0.65
N GLU A 57 7.75 -6.22 0.90
CA GLU A 57 8.94 -5.43 0.60
C GLU A 57 9.18 -5.37 -0.91
N ASP A 58 9.65 -4.24 -1.41
CA ASP A 58 10.00 -4.01 -2.83
C ASP A 58 8.89 -4.39 -3.82
N ALA A 59 7.62 -4.27 -3.40
CA ALA A 59 6.45 -4.70 -4.15
C ALA A 59 6.29 -3.99 -5.51
N ILE A 60 6.75 -2.74 -5.61
CA ILE A 60 6.68 -1.94 -6.85
C ILE A 60 8.09 -1.46 -7.20
N ARG A 61 8.50 -1.70 -8.45
CA ARG A 61 9.74 -1.17 -9.01
C ARG A 61 9.43 -0.16 -10.11
N VAL A 62 9.90 1.06 -9.94
CA VAL A 62 9.78 2.15 -10.92
C VAL A 62 11.13 2.35 -11.61
N THR A 63 11.14 2.28 -12.93
CA THR A 63 12.32 2.51 -13.77
C THR A 63 12.13 3.75 -14.63
N SER A 64 13.24 4.38 -14.99
CA SER A 64 13.30 5.51 -15.94
C SER A 64 12.96 5.11 -17.36
#